data_AF-A0A9P4R9M0-F1
#
_entry.id   AF-A0A9P4R9M0-F1
#
_cell.length_a   1.000
_cell.length_b   1.000
_cell.length_c   1.000
_cell.angle_alpha   90.00
_cell.angle_beta   90.00
_cell.angle_gamma   90.00
#
_symmetry.space_group_name_H-M   'P 1'
#
loop_
_entity.id
_entity.type
_entity.pdbx_description
1 polymer ?
#
loop_
_entity_poly.entity_id
_entity_poly.type
_entity_poly.pdbx_seq_one_letter_code
_entity_poly.pdbx_strand_id
1 'polypeptide(L)'
;MDISLSELYFRCHRSFQAALSAFGPQEHGPDLSKRDVESEFDKFRLWAGNVGAMHTGQRYKLSLDYRLRESPFYRERVTSFLNTLDQKVRHP
;
A
#
# COMPACT_ATOMS: atom_id res chain seq x y z
N MET A 1 6.38 9.35 17.94
CA MET A 1 5.58 8.11 17.89
C MET A 1 5.68 7.62 16.46
N ASP A 2 6.40 6.53 16.22
CA ASP A 2 6.60 6.03 14.85
C ASP A 2 5.27 5.61 14.24
N ILE A 3 5.07 5.95 12.97
CA ILE A 3 3.89 5.53 12.21
C ILE A 3 3.83 4.00 12.13
N SER A 4 2.63 3.42 12.26
CA SER A 4 2.46 1.97 12.12
C SER A 4 2.51 1.55 10.65
N LEU A 5 2.94 0.31 10.39
CA LEU A 5 2.95 -0.25 9.03
C LEU A 5 1.53 -0.34 8.45
N SER A 6 0.57 -0.58 9.31
CA SER A 6 -0.86 -0.54 8.98
C SER A 6 -1.36 0.84 8.56
N GLU A 7 -0.94 1.92 9.22
CA GLU A 7 -1.29 3.28 8.80
C GLU A 7 -0.67 3.59 7.43
N LEU A 8 0.59 3.19 7.21
CA LEU A 8 1.25 3.32 5.91
C LEU A 8 0.54 2.52 4.80
N TYR A 9 0.07 1.30 5.12
CA TYR A 9 -0.75 0.51 4.22
C TYR A 9 -2.03 1.27 3.82
N PHE A 10 -2.78 1.82 4.78
CA PHE A 10 -4.02 2.55 4.49
C PHE A 10 -3.77 3.85 3.71
N ARG A 11 -2.60 4.48 3.85
CA ARG A 11 -2.19 5.60 2.98
C ARG A 11 -2.01 5.14 1.54
N CYS A 12 -1.22 4.09 1.30
CA CYS A 12 -1.04 3.51 -0.04
C CYS A 12 -2.38 3.10 -0.66
N HIS A 13 -3.23 2.42 0.11
CA HIS A 13 -4.55 1.98 -0.35
C HIS A 13 -5.42 3.17 -0.81
N ARG A 14 -5.45 4.26 -0.05
CA ARG A 14 -6.17 5.48 -0.43
C ARG A 14 -5.58 6.12 -1.69
N SER A 15 -4.25 6.15 -1.82
CA SER A 15 -3.58 6.68 -3.01
C SER A 15 -3.93 5.88 -4.26
N PHE A 16 -3.95 4.54 -4.18
CA PHE A 16 -4.41 3.70 -5.29
C PHE A 16 -5.87 3.97 -5.66
N GLN A 17 -6.77 4.07 -4.68
CA GLN A 17 -8.17 4.40 -4.92
C GLN A 17 -8.32 5.76 -5.60
N ALA A 18 -7.54 6.76 -5.18
CA ALA A 18 -7.53 8.08 -5.79
C ALA A 18 -7.01 8.04 -7.24
N ALA A 19 -5.90 7.36 -7.49
CA ALA A 19 -5.34 7.18 -8.84
C ALA A 19 -6.34 6.51 -9.78
N LEU A 20 -6.99 5.43 -9.34
CA LEU A 20 -8.02 4.72 -10.11
C LEU A 20 -9.26 5.57 -10.39
N SER A 21 -9.61 6.45 -9.46
CA SER A 21 -10.75 7.38 -9.62
C SER A 21 -10.43 8.54 -10.56
N ALA A 22 -9.15 8.85 -10.79
CA ALA A 22 -8.71 9.93 -11.67
C ALA A 22 -8.76 9.55 -13.16
N PHE A 23 -8.86 8.25 -13.50
CA PHE A 23 -9.06 7.82 -14.88
C PHE A 23 -10.42 8.28 -15.40
N GLY A 24 -10.40 9.17 -16.39
CA GLY A 24 -11.59 9.65 -17.07
C GLY A 24 -12.18 8.62 -18.06
N PRO A 25 -13.36 8.89 -18.63
CA PRO A 25 -14.03 8.01 -19.61
C PRO A 25 -13.29 7.92 -20.96
N GLN A 26 -12.29 8.74 -21.20
CA GLN A 26 -11.48 8.73 -22.41
C GLN A 26 -10.03 8.39 -22.07
N GLU A 27 -9.64 7.13 -22.29
CA GLU A 27 -8.25 6.69 -22.21
C GLU A 27 -7.49 7.20 -23.45
N HIS A 28 -6.90 8.39 -23.36
CA HIS A 28 -6.06 8.93 -24.43
C HIS A 28 -4.64 9.16 -23.92
N GLY A 29 -3.83 8.10 -23.92
CA GLY A 29 -2.41 8.20 -23.67
C GLY A 29 -1.70 6.84 -23.71
N PRO A 30 -0.47 6.75 -24.23
CA PRO A 30 0.31 5.51 -24.31
C PRO A 30 1.00 5.09 -22.99
N ASP A 31 0.89 5.85 -21.90
CA ASP A 31 1.86 5.77 -20.80
C ASP A 31 1.42 4.98 -19.54
N LEU A 32 0.12 4.78 -19.30
CA LEU A 32 -0.38 3.87 -18.25
C LEU A 32 -1.89 3.67 -18.39
N SER A 33 -2.37 2.44 -18.57
CA SER A 33 -3.82 2.18 -18.64
C SER A 33 -4.42 2.06 -17.24
N LYS A 34 -5.73 2.31 -17.12
CA LYS A 34 -6.45 2.06 -15.86
C LYS A 34 -6.25 0.62 -15.39
N ARG A 35 -6.28 -0.32 -16.32
CA ARG A 35 -6.09 -1.75 -16.08
C ARG A 35 -4.72 -2.08 -15.48
N ASP A 36 -3.67 -1.36 -15.86
CA ASP A 36 -2.33 -1.56 -15.30
C ASP A 36 -2.30 -1.15 -13.82
N VAL A 37 -2.91 0.00 -13.49
CA VAL A 37 -3.02 0.46 -12.10
C VAL A 37 -3.90 -0.47 -11.27
N GLU A 38 -5.00 -0.98 -11.83
CA GLU A 38 -5.86 -1.97 -11.16
C GLU A 38 -5.07 -3.26 -10.83
N SER A 39 -4.28 -3.75 -11.78
CA SER A 39 -3.41 -4.92 -11.62
C SER A 39 -2.37 -4.72 -10.50
N GLU A 40 -1.69 -3.57 -10.47
CA GLU A 40 -0.74 -3.27 -9.39
C GLU A 40 -1.44 -3.10 -8.03
N PHE A 41 -2.64 -2.54 -8.01
CA PHE A 41 -3.40 -2.40 -6.78
C PHE A 41 -3.83 -3.78 -6.23
N ASP A 42 -4.24 -4.70 -7.10
CA ASP A 42 -4.60 -6.06 -6.70
C ASP A 42 -3.39 -6.82 -6.14
N LYS A 43 -2.20 -6.69 -6.75
CA LYS A 43 -0.95 -7.24 -6.22
C LYS A 43 -0.63 -6.69 -4.83
N PHE A 44 -0.80 -5.38 -4.64
CA PHE A 44 -0.61 -4.72 -3.35
C PHE A 44 -1.58 -5.24 -2.27
N ARG A 45 -2.86 -5.40 -2.61
CA ARG A 45 -3.87 -5.95 -1.68
C ARG A 45 -3.60 -7.41 -1.34
N LEU A 46 -3.18 -8.22 -2.30
CA LEU A 46 -2.82 -9.62 -2.09
C LEU A 46 -1.61 -9.73 -1.15
N TRP A 47 -0.55 -8.96 -1.40
CA TRP A 47 0.60 -8.88 -0.51
C TRP A 47 0.16 -8.51 0.92
N ALA A 48 -0.65 -7.47 1.07
CA ALA A 48 -1.12 -6.99 2.36
C ALA A 48 -1.93 -8.03 3.13
N GLY A 49 -2.76 -8.81 2.44
CA GLY A 49 -3.52 -9.92 3.01
C GLY A 49 -2.61 -11.02 3.54
N ASN A 50 -1.60 -11.42 2.77
CA ASN A 50 -0.66 -12.49 3.14
C ASN A 50 0.20 -12.13 4.36
N VAL A 51 0.66 -10.89 4.43
CA VAL A 51 1.57 -10.44 5.50
C VAL A 51 0.83 -9.82 6.69
N GLY A 52 -0.47 -9.58 6.59
CA GLY A 52 -1.27 -8.94 7.62
C GLY A 52 -1.03 -7.43 7.74
N ALA A 53 -0.65 -6.75 6.66
CA ALA A 53 -0.35 -5.32 6.69
C ALA A 53 -1.58 -4.46 7.04
N MET A 54 -2.79 -4.94 6.72
CA MET A 54 -4.04 -4.21 6.99
C MET A 54 -4.59 -4.38 8.42
N HIS A 55 -4.03 -5.30 9.21
CA HIS A 55 -4.59 -5.61 10.53
C HIS A 55 -4.15 -4.59 11.59
N THR A 56 -5.12 -4.10 12.37
CA THR A 56 -4.92 -3.17 13.49
C THR A 56 -5.87 -3.49 14.64
N GLY A 57 -5.76 -2.74 15.75
CA GLY A 57 -6.72 -2.80 16.86
C GLY A 57 -6.87 -4.21 17.44
N GLN A 58 -8.11 -4.73 17.49
CA GLN A 58 -8.41 -6.07 18.02
C GLN A 58 -7.67 -7.20 17.27
N ARG A 59 -7.28 -6.97 16.01
CA ARG A 59 -6.51 -7.93 15.20
C ARG A 59 -5.01 -7.67 15.22
N TYR A 60 -4.51 -6.83 16.13
CA TYR A 60 -3.10 -6.44 16.19
C TYR A 60 -2.14 -7.63 16.23
N LYS A 61 -2.46 -8.72 16.94
CA LYS A 61 -1.60 -9.93 16.98
C LYS A 61 -1.41 -10.62 15.61
N LEU A 62 -2.30 -10.36 14.65
CA LEU A 62 -2.18 -10.86 13.27
C LEU A 62 -1.44 -9.88 12.36
N SER A 63 -1.18 -8.66 12.83
CA SER A 63 -0.63 -7.57 12.03
C SER A 63 0.84 -7.73 11.68
N LEU A 64 1.23 -7.12 10.57
CA LEU A 64 2.63 -6.99 10.20
C LEU A 64 3.43 -6.20 11.25
N ASP A 65 2.81 -5.17 11.86
CA ASP A 65 3.38 -4.42 12.97
C ASP A 65 3.79 -5.34 14.13
N TYR A 66 2.91 -6.27 14.52
CA TYR A 66 3.20 -7.24 15.59
C TYR A 66 4.24 -8.28 15.17
N ARG A 67 4.18 -8.77 13.92
CA ARG A 67 5.12 -9.77 13.39
C ARG A 67 6.56 -9.23 13.32
N LEU A 68 6.74 -7.94 13.00
CA LEU A 68 8.06 -7.31 12.84
C LEU A 68 8.54 -6.53 14.08
N ARG A 69 7.82 -6.59 15.20
CA ARG A 69 8.13 -5.79 16.41
C ARG A 69 9.55 -6.02 16.95
N GLU A 70 10.04 -7.26 16.87
CA GLU A 70 11.40 -7.65 17.31
C GLU A 70 12.40 -7.64 16.15
N SER A 71 12.05 -7.01 15.03
CA SER A 71 12.82 -7.06 13.78
C SER A 71 12.89 -5.67 13.13
N PRO A 72 13.57 -4.70 13.79
CA PRO A 72 13.58 -3.30 13.39
C PRO A 72 14.08 -3.10 11.95
N PHE A 73 15.09 -3.86 11.53
CA PHE A 73 15.61 -3.84 10.16
C PHE A 73 14.54 -4.15 9.10
N TYR A 74 13.72 -5.19 9.32
CA TYR A 74 12.66 -5.54 8.38
C TYR A 74 11.50 -4.54 8.45
N ARG A 75 11.19 -4.04 9.66
CA ARG A 75 10.20 -2.96 9.83
C ARG A 75 10.59 -1.71 9.05
N GLU A 76 11.85 -1.31 9.10
CA GLU A 76 12.37 -0.15 8.37
C GLU A 76 12.30 -0.35 6.85
N ARG A 77 12.69 -1.54 6.36
CA ARG A 77 12.55 -1.87 4.93
C ARG A 77 11.12 -1.79 4.43
N VAL A 78 10.16 -2.37 5.17
CA VAL A 78 8.73 -2.30 4.80
C VAL A 78 8.22 -0.86 4.88
N THR A 79 8.65 -0.10 5.89
CA THR A 79 8.32 1.33 6.02
C THR A 79 8.79 2.12 4.80
N SER A 80 10.05 1.94 4.40
CA SER A 80 10.61 2.57 3.20
C SER A 80 9.85 2.17 1.94
N PHE A 81 9.58 0.88 1.75
CA PHE A 81 8.79 0.38 0.61
C PHE A 81 7.42 1.04 0.51
N LEU A 82 6.65 1.08 1.61
CA LEU A 82 5.31 1.67 1.61
C LEU A 82 5.35 3.18 1.36
N ASN A 83 6.33 3.90 1.93
CA ASN A 83 6.48 5.33 1.67
C ASN A 83 6.82 5.60 0.20
N THR A 84 7.75 4.84 -0.39
CA THR A 84 8.09 4.98 -1.81
C THR A 84 6.90 4.64 -2.70
N LEU A 85 6.14 3.60 -2.36
CA LEU A 85 4.93 3.24 -3.10
C LEU A 85 3.87 4.34 -3.04
N ASP A 86 3.56 4.87 -1.86
CA ASP A 86 2.61 5.97 -1.70
C ASP A 86 3.02 7.21 -2.52
N GLN A 87 4.31 7.56 -2.51
CA GLN A 87 4.85 8.67 -3.31
C GLN A 87 4.68 8.44 -4.82
N LYS A 88 4.98 7.23 -5.30
CA LYS A 88 4.88 6.88 -6.73
C LYS A 88 3.43 6.79 -7.21
N VAL A 89 2.52 6.29 -6.38
CA VAL A 89 1.09 6.18 -6.75
C VAL A 89 0.38 7.54 -6.76
N ARG A 90 0.79 8.49 -5.92
CA ARG A 90 0.26 9.86 -5.93
C ARG A 90 0.71 10.69 -7.13
N HIS A 91 1.87 10.34 -7.70
CA HIS A 91 2.48 11.00 -8.85
C HIS A 91 2.84 9.92 -9.88
N PRO A 92 1.82 9.25 -10.46
CA PRO A 92 2.03 8.17 -11.43
C PRO A 92 2.67 8.68 -12.71
#